data_AF-A0AAX6EK39-F1
#
_entry.id   AF-A0AAX6EK39-F1
#
_cell.length_a   1.000
_cell.length_b   1.000
_cell.length_c   1.000
_cell.angle_alpha   90.00
_cell.angle_beta   90.00
_cell.angle_gamma   90.00
#
_symmetry.space_group_name_H-M   'P 1'
#
loop_
_entity.id
_entity.type
_entity.pdbx_description
1 polymer ?
#
loop_
_entity_poly.entity_id
_entity_poly.type
_entity_poly.pdbx_seq_one_letter_code
_entity_poly.pdbx_strand_id
1 'polypeptide(L)'
;MAIVIKEDFQLFKSFFKTRKAFNGALGLPFASGVAVFCFEGFSLTLPLEASMSERGKFQWVLSCAFFGITLAYICFGIFGYLAYGDETKDIITLNLPHNWSAAAVKIGLCIALAFTFPIMMHPIHDIMEGKLKSSGWFQKICYNVQSAEVFGLLGVRMLMVAVLATLASYIPGFGAFISLVGSTSVPCSPSYYRHYFT
;
A
#
# COMPACT_ATOMS: atom_id res chain seq x y z
N MET A 1 -41.31 -13.98 -1.94
CA MET A 1 -39.98 -13.44 -1.57
C MET A 1 -39.01 -14.50 -1.05
N ALA A 2 -39.40 -15.42 -0.15
CA ALA A 2 -38.46 -16.42 0.40
C ALA A 2 -37.92 -17.46 -0.61
N ILE A 3 -38.65 -17.74 -1.70
CA ILE A 3 -38.21 -18.66 -2.77
C ILE A 3 -37.12 -18.03 -3.64
N VAL A 4 -37.30 -16.76 -4.02
CA VAL A 4 -36.32 -15.98 -4.80
C VAL A 4 -34.99 -15.86 -4.05
N ILE A 5 -35.05 -15.60 -2.73
CA ILE A 5 -33.84 -15.52 -1.89
C ILE A 5 -33.12 -16.88 -1.81
N LYS A 6 -33.85 -18.00 -1.83
CA LYS A 6 -33.24 -19.34 -1.84
C LYS A 6 -32.61 -19.67 -3.19
N GLU A 7 -33.23 -19.26 -4.29
CA GLU A 7 -32.71 -19.42 -5.65
C GLU A 7 -31.45 -18.57 -5.85
N ASP A 8 -31.47 -17.31 -5.42
CA ASP A 8 -30.32 -16.42 -5.44
C ASP A 8 -29.17 -16.96 -4.56
N PHE A 9 -29.50 -17.51 -3.39
CA PHE A 9 -28.50 -18.11 -2.50
C PHE A 9 -27.93 -19.42 -3.07
N GLN A 10 -28.72 -20.22 -3.77
CA GLN A 10 -28.24 -21.43 -4.44
C GLN A 10 -27.42 -21.10 -5.68
N LEU A 11 -27.80 -20.08 -6.43
CA LEU A 11 -27.05 -19.56 -7.57
C LEU A 11 -25.71 -18.99 -7.12
N PHE A 12 -25.71 -18.22 -6.02
CA PHE A 12 -24.51 -17.77 -5.33
C PHE A 12 -23.63 -18.96 -4.93
N LYS A 13 -24.18 -19.95 -4.22
CA LYS A 13 -23.42 -21.14 -3.76
C LYS A 13 -22.86 -22.00 -4.90
N SER A 14 -23.59 -22.11 -6.01
CA SER A 14 -23.14 -22.77 -7.26
C SER A 14 -21.97 -22.00 -7.91
N PHE A 15 -22.03 -20.67 -7.87
CA PHE A 15 -20.97 -19.78 -8.35
C PHE A 15 -19.64 -19.98 -7.59
N PHE A 16 -19.69 -20.12 -6.26
CA PHE A 16 -18.50 -20.43 -5.45
C PHE A 16 -17.92 -21.83 -5.71
N LYS A 17 -18.77 -22.81 -6.05
CA LYS A 17 -18.34 -24.20 -6.22
C LYS A 17 -17.56 -24.45 -7.52
N THR A 18 -17.73 -23.59 -8.52
CA THR A 18 -17.20 -23.79 -9.88
C THR A 18 -15.81 -23.15 -10.10
N ARG A 19 -15.34 -22.29 -9.18
CA ARG A 19 -14.07 -21.55 -9.33
C ARG A 19 -12.94 -22.19 -8.54
N LYS A 20 -11.78 -22.40 -9.17
CA LYS A 20 -10.55 -22.85 -8.50
C LYS A 20 -9.86 -21.67 -7.81
N ALA A 21 -10.33 -21.31 -6.62
CA ALA A 21 -9.77 -20.19 -5.85
C ALA A 21 -8.32 -20.40 -5.36
N PHE A 22 -7.75 -21.59 -5.54
CA PHE A 22 -6.44 -21.96 -4.98
C PHE A 22 -5.56 -22.70 -6.00
N ASN A 23 -4.51 -22.04 -6.48
CA ASN A 23 -3.52 -22.62 -7.41
C ASN A 23 -2.44 -23.48 -6.68
N GLY A 24 -2.86 -24.24 -5.66
CA GLY A 24 -1.98 -25.13 -4.89
C GLY A 24 -1.10 -24.44 -3.84
N ALA A 25 -0.34 -25.23 -3.07
CA ALA A 25 0.46 -24.76 -1.94
C ALA A 25 1.58 -23.77 -2.32
N LEU A 26 2.00 -23.72 -3.58
CA LEU A 26 3.02 -22.80 -4.09
C LEU A 26 2.53 -21.35 -4.24
N GLY A 27 1.20 -21.12 -4.29
CA GLY A 27 0.63 -19.77 -4.31
C GLY A 27 0.54 -19.10 -2.93
N LEU A 28 0.65 -19.88 -1.85
CA LEU A 28 0.62 -19.37 -0.47
C LEU A 28 1.71 -18.34 -0.15
N PRO A 29 3.00 -18.56 -0.46
CA PRO A 29 4.04 -17.58 -0.18
C PRO A 29 3.79 -16.26 -0.93
N PHE A 30 3.39 -16.33 -2.20
CA PHE A 30 3.04 -15.15 -2.99
C PHE A 30 1.87 -14.38 -2.35
N ALA A 31 0.76 -15.07 -2.04
CA ALA A 31 -0.39 -14.47 -1.40
C ALA A 31 -0.05 -13.88 -0.01
N SER A 32 0.83 -14.53 0.75
CA SER A 32 1.28 -14.03 2.04
C SER A 32 2.12 -12.75 1.91
N GLY A 33 3.00 -12.66 0.90
CA GLY A 33 3.76 -11.44 0.61
C GLY A 33 2.85 -10.28 0.24
N VAL A 34 1.85 -10.53 -0.61
CA VAL A 34 0.84 -9.51 -0.96
C VAL A 34 0.01 -9.11 0.26
N ALA A 35 -0.43 -10.05 1.08
CA ALA A 35 -1.20 -9.78 2.29
C ALA A 35 -0.40 -8.93 3.29
N VAL A 36 0.88 -9.25 3.49
CA VAL A 36 1.78 -8.48 4.35
C VAL A 36 1.97 -7.06 3.83
N PHE A 37 2.16 -6.88 2.51
CA PHE A 37 2.25 -5.55 1.91
C PHE A 37 1.00 -4.71 2.18
N CYS A 38 -0.20 -5.31 2.15
CA CYS A 38 -1.44 -4.60 2.47
C CYS A 38 -1.48 -4.04 3.91
N PHE A 39 -0.69 -4.57 4.84
CA PHE A 39 -0.59 -4.10 6.22
C PHE A 39 0.68 -3.29 6.52
N GLU A 40 1.44 -2.90 5.50
CA GLU A 40 2.71 -2.15 5.64
C GLU A 40 2.54 -0.77 6.30
N GLY A 41 1.32 -0.22 6.34
CA GLY A 41 0.99 1.01 7.08
C GLY A 41 1.20 0.94 8.60
N PHE A 42 1.51 -0.24 9.15
CA PHE A 42 1.86 -0.39 10.57
C PHE A 42 3.08 0.44 10.99
N SER A 43 4.01 0.75 10.08
CA SER A 43 5.20 1.59 10.36
C SER A 43 4.84 3.00 10.85
N LEU A 44 3.64 3.50 10.53
CA LEU A 44 3.14 4.81 10.92
C LEU A 44 2.41 4.82 12.28
N THR A 45 2.31 3.68 12.96
CA THR A 45 1.60 3.58 14.25
C THR A 45 2.24 4.40 15.36
N LEU A 46 3.57 4.40 15.46
CA LEU A 46 4.31 5.16 16.48
C LEU A 46 4.11 6.70 16.37
N PRO A 47 4.30 7.33 15.20
CA PRO A 47 4.02 8.75 15.06
C PRO A 47 2.52 9.08 15.23
N LEU A 48 1.63 8.15 14.88
CA LEU A 48 0.20 8.29 15.08
C LEU A 48 -0.16 8.28 16.57
N GLU A 49 0.40 7.34 17.35
CA GLU A 49 0.22 7.28 18.80
C GLU A 49 0.75 8.54 19.48
N ALA A 50 1.91 9.04 19.05
CA ALA A 50 2.50 10.27 19.58
C ALA A 50 1.60 11.50 19.35
N SER A 51 0.83 11.50 18.26
CA SER A 51 -0.09 12.57 17.87
C SER A 51 -1.49 12.44 18.48
N MET A 52 -1.82 11.32 19.16
CA MET A 52 -3.12 11.13 19.79
C MET A 52 -3.22 11.87 21.14
N SER A 53 -4.35 12.57 21.33
CA SER A 53 -4.69 13.23 22.60
C SER A 53 -4.83 12.25 23.78
N GLU A 54 -5.29 11.02 23.52
CA GLU A 54 -5.49 9.98 24.54
C GLU A 54 -4.80 8.67 24.13
N ARG A 55 -3.55 8.48 24.55
CA ARG A 55 -2.75 7.28 24.21
C ARG A 55 -3.34 5.98 24.76
N GLY A 56 -4.05 6.03 25.89
CA GLY A 56 -4.66 4.85 26.51
C GLY A 56 -5.73 4.14 25.67
N LYS A 57 -6.30 4.83 24.66
CA LYS A 57 -7.29 4.25 23.72
C LYS A 57 -6.66 3.78 22.41
N PHE A 58 -5.36 4.02 22.20
CA PHE A 58 -4.68 3.75 20.92
C PHE A 58 -4.83 2.29 20.48
N GLN A 59 -4.60 1.34 21.38
CA GLN A 59 -4.70 -0.09 21.07
C GLN A 59 -6.11 -0.51 20.61
N TRP A 60 -7.15 0.05 21.23
CA TRP A 60 -8.53 -0.24 20.85
C TRP A 60 -8.87 0.32 19.46
N VAL A 61 -8.54 1.59 19.23
CA VAL A 61 -8.77 2.25 17.94
C VAL A 61 -8.00 1.55 16.82
N LEU A 62 -6.74 1.20 17.08
CA LEU A 62 -5.89 0.50 16.15
C LEU A 62 -6.45 -0.90 15.82
N SER A 63 -6.90 -1.64 16.83
CA SER A 63 -7.53 -2.96 16.64
C SER A 63 -8.80 -2.87 15.80
N CYS A 64 -9.68 -1.89 16.09
CA CYS A 64 -10.88 -1.65 15.28
C CYS A 64 -10.55 -1.29 13.83
N ALA A 65 -9.52 -0.46 13.61
CA ALA A 65 -9.06 -0.11 12.27
C ALA A 65 -8.55 -1.35 11.52
N PHE A 66 -7.64 -2.13 12.11
CA PHE A 66 -7.14 -3.37 11.50
C PHE A 66 -8.27 -4.33 11.15
N PHE A 67 -9.23 -4.51 12.06
CA PHE A 67 -10.39 -5.37 11.80
C PHE A 67 -11.22 -4.87 10.62
N GLY A 68 -11.52 -3.58 10.57
CA GLY A 68 -12.29 -2.96 9.48
C GLY A 68 -11.60 -3.07 8.13
N ILE A 69 -10.30 -2.77 8.08
CA ILE A 69 -9.52 -2.82 6.84
C ILE A 69 -9.37 -4.27 6.36
N THR A 70 -9.13 -5.22 7.27
CA THR A 70 -9.06 -6.66 6.95
C THR A 70 -10.36 -7.15 6.34
N LEU A 71 -11.50 -6.79 6.94
CA LEU A 71 -12.81 -7.15 6.42
C LEU A 71 -13.04 -6.55 5.03
N ALA A 72 -12.68 -5.28 4.83
CA ALA A 72 -12.78 -4.62 3.54
C ALA A 72 -11.94 -5.32 2.46
N TYR A 73 -10.69 -5.71 2.78
CA TYR A 73 -9.81 -6.44 1.87
C TYR A 73 -10.36 -7.83 1.52
N ILE A 74 -10.88 -8.58 2.50
CA ILE A 74 -11.49 -9.89 2.25
C ILE A 74 -12.72 -9.74 1.35
N CYS A 75 -13.63 -8.83 1.68
CA CYS A 75 -14.83 -8.57 0.88
C CYS A 75 -14.46 -8.15 -0.55
N PHE A 76 -13.54 -7.21 -0.71
CA PHE A 76 -13.12 -6.73 -2.02
C PHE A 76 -12.41 -7.81 -2.83
N GLY A 77 -11.56 -8.64 -2.20
CA GLY A 77 -10.90 -9.77 -2.84
C GLY A 77 -11.90 -10.83 -3.32
N ILE A 78 -12.87 -11.19 -2.47
CA ILE A 78 -13.93 -12.15 -2.84
C ILE A 78 -14.77 -11.61 -3.99
N PHE A 79 -15.30 -10.38 -3.89
CA PHE A 79 -16.12 -9.80 -4.96
C PHE A 79 -15.34 -9.60 -6.25
N GLY A 80 -14.07 -9.22 -6.16
CA GLY A 80 -13.19 -9.08 -7.33
C GLY A 80 -12.98 -10.40 -8.05
N TYR A 81 -12.67 -11.47 -7.31
CA TYR A 81 -12.51 -12.80 -7.89
C TYR A 81 -13.84 -13.37 -8.42
N LEU A 82 -14.97 -13.09 -7.77
CA LEU A 82 -16.29 -13.49 -8.29
C LEU A 82 -16.61 -12.79 -9.62
N ALA A 83 -16.29 -11.49 -9.75
CA ALA A 83 -16.60 -10.71 -10.94
C ALA A 83 -15.80 -11.15 -12.17
N TYR A 84 -14.50 -11.42 -12.03
CA TYR A 84 -13.60 -11.68 -13.16
C TYR A 84 -13.11 -13.13 -13.25
N GLY A 85 -13.16 -13.89 -12.16
CA GLY A 85 -12.70 -15.28 -12.12
C GLY A 85 -11.21 -15.43 -12.40
N ASP A 86 -10.87 -16.40 -13.25
CA ASP A 86 -9.48 -16.74 -13.58
C ASP A 86 -8.80 -15.70 -14.50
N GLU A 87 -9.56 -14.78 -15.10
CA GLU A 87 -9.05 -13.65 -15.90
C GLU A 87 -8.64 -12.43 -15.03
N THR A 88 -8.62 -12.59 -13.70
CA THR A 88 -8.25 -11.49 -12.79
C THR A 88 -6.77 -11.12 -12.91
N LYS A 89 -6.48 -10.01 -13.58
CA LYS A 89 -5.15 -9.36 -13.55
C LYS A 89 -4.76 -8.83 -12.17
N ASP A 90 -3.45 -8.73 -11.91
CA ASP A 90 -2.83 -8.18 -10.68
C ASP A 90 -3.44 -6.85 -10.24
N ILE A 91 -3.74 -5.97 -11.20
CA ILE A 91 -4.42 -4.70 -10.96
C ILE A 91 -5.87 -4.85 -11.41
N ILE A 92 -6.79 -4.95 -10.45
CA ILE A 92 -8.20 -5.17 -10.73
C ILE A 92 -8.82 -4.09 -11.62
N THR A 93 -8.33 -2.85 -11.56
CA THR A 93 -8.84 -1.75 -12.41
C THR A 93 -8.63 -1.99 -13.90
N LEU A 94 -7.66 -2.83 -14.28
CA LEU A 94 -7.42 -3.24 -15.68
C LEU A 94 -8.45 -4.23 -16.21
N ASN A 95 -9.20 -4.90 -15.33
CA ASN A 95 -10.26 -5.83 -15.73
C ASN A 95 -11.61 -5.13 -15.94
N LEU A 96 -11.77 -3.87 -15.48
CA LEU A 96 -13.05 -3.17 -15.61
C LEU A 96 -13.39 -2.92 -17.09
N PRO A 97 -14.67 -3.11 -17.48
CA PRO A 97 -15.14 -2.86 -18.84
C PRO A 97 -15.03 -1.38 -19.20
N HIS A 98 -15.02 -1.08 -20.50
CA HIS A 98 -14.93 0.29 -21.02
C HIS A 98 -16.31 0.99 -20.97
N ASN A 99 -16.80 1.27 -19.76
CA ASN A 99 -18.05 1.99 -19.54
C ASN A 99 -17.81 3.27 -18.70
N TRP A 100 -18.79 4.19 -18.72
CA TRP A 100 -18.71 5.47 -18.03
C TRP A 100 -18.52 5.33 -16.52
N SER A 101 -19.12 4.30 -15.89
CA SER A 101 -18.96 4.04 -14.47
C SER A 101 -17.55 3.54 -14.12
N ALA A 102 -16.96 2.63 -14.90
CA ALA A 102 -15.58 2.21 -14.70
C ALA A 102 -14.59 3.34 -14.92
N ALA A 103 -14.83 4.20 -15.91
CA ALA A 103 -14.01 5.38 -16.14
C ALA A 103 -14.04 6.31 -14.91
N ALA A 104 -15.21 6.55 -14.32
CA ALA A 104 -15.34 7.34 -13.10
C ALA A 104 -14.54 6.73 -11.93
N VAL A 105 -14.60 5.40 -11.73
CA VAL A 105 -13.82 4.71 -10.69
C VAL A 105 -12.32 4.84 -10.94
N LYS A 106 -11.87 4.67 -12.18
CA LYS A 106 -10.44 4.83 -12.56
C LYS A 106 -9.96 6.25 -12.30
N ILE A 107 -10.74 7.27 -12.68
CA ILE A 107 -10.42 8.68 -12.44
C ILE A 107 -10.38 8.97 -10.94
N GLY A 108 -11.38 8.50 -10.18
CA GLY A 108 -11.42 8.64 -8.73
C GLY A 108 -10.19 8.02 -8.05
N LEU A 109 -9.78 6.83 -8.49
CA LEU A 109 -8.56 6.19 -8.01
C LEU A 109 -7.31 7.02 -8.35
N CYS A 110 -7.19 7.55 -9.57
CA CYS A 110 -6.07 8.40 -9.95
C CYS A 110 -6.00 9.68 -9.08
N ILE A 111 -7.14 10.31 -8.80
CA ILE A 111 -7.20 11.49 -7.92
C ILE A 111 -6.78 11.11 -6.49
N ALA A 112 -7.30 10.00 -5.95
CA ALA A 112 -6.92 9.52 -4.63
C ALA A 112 -5.41 9.22 -4.53
N LEU A 113 -4.82 8.59 -5.55
CA LEU A 113 -3.39 8.33 -5.63
C LEU A 113 -2.57 9.63 -5.72
N ALA A 114 -3.04 10.62 -6.49
CA ALA A 114 -2.39 11.91 -6.59
C ALA A 114 -2.32 12.65 -5.24
N PHE A 115 -3.35 12.52 -4.40
CA PHE A 115 -3.34 13.06 -3.03
C PHE A 115 -2.56 12.21 -2.04
N THR A 116 -2.54 10.88 -2.21
CA THR A 116 -1.82 9.97 -1.30
C THR A 116 -0.31 10.05 -1.50
N PHE A 117 0.14 10.22 -2.75
CA PHE A 117 1.57 10.29 -3.08
C PHE A 117 2.36 11.34 -2.27
N PRO A 118 1.95 12.63 -2.18
CA PRO A 118 2.68 13.62 -1.38
C PRO A 118 2.67 13.32 0.11
N ILE A 119 1.58 12.72 0.63
CA ILE A 119 1.46 12.34 2.04
C ILE A 119 2.47 11.23 2.38
N MET A 120 2.58 10.21 1.53
CA MET A 120 3.53 9.09 1.72
C MET A 120 4.98 9.54 1.53
N MET A 121 5.23 10.55 0.68
CA MET A 121 6.58 11.08 0.44
C MET A 121 7.12 11.96 1.56
N HIS A 122 6.26 12.56 2.38
CA HIS A 122 6.66 13.48 3.45
C HIS A 122 7.70 12.90 4.42
N PRO A 123 7.47 11.75 5.09
CA PRO A 123 8.45 11.20 6.02
C PRO A 123 9.77 10.81 5.34
N ILE A 124 9.71 10.38 4.08
CA ILE A 124 10.92 9.99 3.33
C ILE A 124 11.77 11.22 3.03
N HIS A 125 11.13 12.31 2.61
CA HIS A 125 11.80 13.59 2.40
C HIS A 125 12.43 14.12 3.70
N ASP A 126 11.73 14.04 4.83
CA ASP A 126 12.26 14.51 6.12
C ASP A 126 13.50 13.72 6.56
N ILE A 127 13.46 12.39 6.45
CA ILE A 127 14.59 11.52 6.79
C ILE A 127 15.77 11.79 5.86
N MET A 128 15.53 11.94 4.56
CA MET A 128 16.58 12.24 3.59
C MET A 128 17.18 13.63 3.81
N GLU A 129 16.37 14.64 4.07
CA GLU A 129 16.83 16.00 4.36
C GLU A 129 17.68 16.01 5.64
N GLY A 130 17.28 15.28 6.68
CA GLY A 130 18.07 15.08 7.89
C GLY A 130 19.44 14.45 7.61
N LYS A 131 19.48 13.38 6.80
CA LYS A 131 20.75 12.75 6.39
C LYS A 131 21.62 13.66 5.52
N LEU A 132 20.99 14.44 4.64
CA LEU A 132 21.68 15.35 3.75
C LEU A 132 22.29 16.53 4.52
N LYS A 133 21.54 17.14 5.44
CA LYS A 133 22.03 18.21 6.33
C LYS A 133 23.12 17.73 7.28
N SER A 134 23.05 16.48 7.74
CA SER A 134 24.12 15.87 8.56
C SER A 134 25.37 15.52 7.75
N SER A 135 25.31 15.52 6.41
CA SER A 135 26.47 15.23 5.57
C SER A 135 27.37 16.46 5.49
N GLY A 136 28.61 16.34 5.98
CA GLY A 136 29.59 17.44 6.00
C GLY A 136 29.87 18.05 4.63
N TRP A 137 29.62 17.33 3.54
CA TRP A 137 29.76 17.83 2.16
C TRP A 137 28.67 18.83 1.79
N PHE A 138 27.43 18.57 2.22
CA PHE A 138 26.31 19.44 1.94
C PHE A 138 26.37 20.72 2.78
N GLN A 139 26.80 20.59 4.04
CA GLN A 139 27.01 21.73 4.94
C GLN A 139 28.08 22.70 4.40
N LYS A 140 29.15 22.17 3.78
CA LYS A 140 30.22 22.96 3.16
C LYS A 140 29.77 23.69 1.89
N ILE A 141 28.85 23.11 1.12
CA ILE A 141 28.26 23.72 -0.09
C ILE A 141 27.21 24.79 0.28
N CYS A 142 26.37 24.53 1.29
CA CYS A 142 25.31 25.45 1.71
C CYS A 142 25.82 26.71 2.42
N TYR A 143 26.97 26.63 3.10
CA TYR A 143 27.58 27.80 3.75
C TYR A 143 27.89 28.94 2.77
N ASN A 144 28.12 28.63 1.49
CA ASN A 144 28.60 29.61 0.52
C ASN A 144 27.47 30.40 -0.17
N VAL A 145 26.25 29.86 -0.29
CA VAL A 145 25.11 30.51 -0.99
C VAL A 145 23.77 29.99 -0.45
N GLN A 146 22.97 30.84 0.20
CA GLN A 146 21.66 30.49 0.75
C GLN A 146 20.66 29.97 -0.30
N SER A 147 20.74 30.45 -1.55
CA SER A 147 19.93 29.91 -2.66
C SER A 147 20.33 28.48 -3.06
N ALA A 148 21.59 28.07 -2.87
CA ALA A 148 22.06 26.73 -3.26
C ALA A 148 21.47 25.63 -2.36
N GLU A 149 21.11 25.94 -1.12
CA GLU A 149 20.41 25.01 -0.23
C GLU A 149 19.02 24.67 -0.79
N VAL A 150 18.24 25.69 -1.19
CA VAL A 150 16.90 25.49 -1.75
C VAL A 150 16.94 24.71 -3.07
N PHE A 151 17.89 25.04 -3.96
CA PHE A 151 18.08 24.29 -5.20
C PHE A 151 18.56 22.84 -4.95
N GLY A 152 19.41 22.62 -3.95
CA GLY A 152 19.87 21.29 -3.56
C GLY A 152 18.73 20.42 -3.03
N LEU A 153 17.89 20.95 -2.14
CA LEU A 153 16.72 20.24 -1.63
C LEU A 153 15.68 19.95 -2.73
N LEU A 154 15.38 20.93 -3.58
CA LEU A 154 14.49 20.75 -4.73
C LEU A 154 15.05 19.68 -5.68
N GLY A 155 16.35 19.71 -5.96
CA GLY A 155 17.04 18.72 -6.77
C GLY A 155 16.91 17.30 -6.22
N VAL A 156 17.09 17.12 -4.91
CA VAL A 156 16.95 15.81 -4.24
C VAL A 156 15.50 15.30 -4.29
N ARG A 157 14.51 16.16 -4.09
CA ARG A 157 13.09 15.81 -4.23
C ARG A 157 12.75 15.39 -5.66
N MET A 158 13.20 16.16 -6.65
CA MET A 158 12.98 15.84 -8.07
C MET A 158 13.70 14.53 -8.47
N LEU A 159 14.93 14.32 -7.98
CA LEU A 159 15.68 13.09 -8.23
C LEU A 159 14.98 11.87 -7.62
N MET A 160 14.43 11.99 -6.41
CA MET A 160 13.68 10.91 -5.78
C MET A 160 12.42 10.54 -6.57
N VAL A 161 11.63 11.53 -6.98
CA VAL A 161 10.44 11.29 -7.83
C VAL A 161 10.84 10.69 -9.18
N ALA A 162 11.95 11.15 -9.77
CA ALA A 162 12.46 10.60 -11.03
C ALA A 162 12.88 9.13 -10.89
N VAL A 163 13.57 8.75 -9.81
CA VAL A 163 13.96 7.36 -9.54
C VAL A 163 12.74 6.46 -9.36
N LEU A 164 11.68 6.96 -8.72
CA LEU A 164 10.43 6.22 -8.57
C LEU A 164 9.70 6.06 -9.91
N ALA A 165 9.68 7.12 -10.72
CA ALA A 165 9.06 7.09 -12.04
C ALA A 165 9.78 6.12 -12.99
N THR A 166 11.12 6.09 -12.97
CA THR A 166 11.89 5.12 -13.75
C THR A 166 11.61 3.70 -13.26
N LEU A 167 11.66 3.44 -11.96
CA LEU A 167 11.33 2.14 -11.39
C LEU A 167 9.93 1.68 -11.80
N ALA A 168 8.93 2.57 -11.74
CA ALA A 168 7.56 2.28 -12.16
C ALA A 168 7.46 1.92 -13.65
N SER A 169 8.26 2.53 -14.52
CA SER A 169 8.28 2.19 -15.95
C SER A 169 8.91 0.83 -16.25
N TYR A 170 9.77 0.33 -15.36
CA TYR A 170 10.49 -0.94 -15.55
C TYR A 170 9.79 -2.16 -14.93
N ILE A 171 8.71 -1.99 -14.16
CA ILE A 171 8.01 -3.12 -13.49
C ILE A 171 6.82 -3.58 -14.35
N PRO A 172 6.95 -4.67 -15.13
CA PRO A 172 5.83 -5.23 -15.90
C PRO A 172 4.87 -6.08 -15.06
N GLY A 173 5.28 -6.54 -13.86
CA GLY A 173 4.51 -7.43 -12.99
C GLY A 173 4.26 -6.82 -11.62
N PHE A 174 3.16 -6.08 -11.48
CA PHE A 174 2.81 -5.36 -10.25
C PHE A 174 2.62 -6.30 -9.05
N GLY A 175 1.97 -7.45 -9.24
CA GLY A 175 1.73 -8.42 -8.17
C GLY A 175 3.04 -9.03 -7.65
N ALA A 176 3.97 -9.35 -8.54
CA ALA A 176 5.30 -9.85 -8.17
C ALA A 176 6.11 -8.82 -7.39
N PHE A 177 6.08 -7.55 -7.81
CA PHE A 177 6.73 -6.46 -7.10
C PHE A 177 6.16 -6.28 -5.68
N ILE A 178 4.83 -6.24 -5.54
CA ILE A 178 4.18 -6.13 -4.23
C ILE A 178 4.54 -7.31 -3.32
N SER A 179 4.46 -8.53 -3.85
CA SER A 179 4.80 -9.73 -3.08
C SER A 179 6.26 -9.69 -2.61
N LEU A 180 7.18 -9.19 -3.44
CA LEU A 180 8.58 -9.03 -3.09
C LEU A 180 8.76 -8.00 -1.97
N VAL A 181 8.17 -6.81 -2.11
CA VAL A 181 8.26 -5.72 -1.11
C VAL A 181 7.66 -6.15 0.22
N GLY A 182 6.50 -6.81 0.22
CA GLY A 182 5.89 -7.34 1.45
C GLY A 182 6.74 -8.43 2.10
N SER A 183 7.40 -9.27 1.30
CA SER A 183 8.28 -10.31 1.84
C SER A 183 9.57 -9.76 2.46
N THR A 184 10.07 -8.60 2.00
CA THR A 184 11.30 -7.98 2.54
C THR A 184 11.08 -7.08 3.74
N SER A 185 9.87 -6.51 3.91
CA SER A 185 9.57 -5.58 5.01
C SER A 185 9.46 -6.25 6.39
N VAL A 186 8.98 -7.49 6.45
CA VAL A 186 8.75 -8.20 7.73
C VAL A 186 10.00 -8.80 8.39
N PRO A 187 10.93 -9.47 7.67
CA PRO A 187 12.09 -10.11 8.30
C PRO A 187 13.05 -9.12 9.00
N CYS A 188 13.03 -7.84 8.63
CA CYS A 188 13.97 -6.84 9.12
C CYS A 188 13.45 -6.02 10.33
N SER A 189 12.17 -6.14 10.67
CA SER A 189 11.59 -5.45 11.83
C SER A 189 12.03 -5.96 13.22
N PRO A 190 12.41 -7.24 13.45
CA PRO A 190 12.72 -7.72 14.81
C PRO A 190 13.90 -7.00 15.50
N SER A 191 14.87 -6.48 14.74
CA SER A 191 16.03 -5.79 15.33
C SER A 191 15.75 -4.36 15.78
N TYR A 192 14.68 -3.71 15.30
CA TYR A 192 14.35 -2.33 15.71
C TYR A 192 13.49 -2.27 16.97
N TYR A 193 12.75 -3.35 17.30
CA TYR A 193 11.91 -3.41 18.51
C TYR A 193 12.69 -3.65 19.81
N ARG A 194 13.95 -4.10 19.75
CA ARG A 194 14.73 -4.45 20.95
C ARG A 194 15.31 -3.25 21.70
N HIS A 195 15.27 -2.05 21.13
CA HIS A 195 15.86 -0.85 21.75
C HIS A 195 14.85 0.11 22.41
N TYR A 196 13.54 -0.13 22.28
CA TYR A 196 12.49 0.76 22.81
C TYR A 196 11.60 0.11 23.90
N PHE A 197 11.77 -1.18 24.19
CA PHE A 197 10.98 -1.94 25.18
C PHE A 197 11.82 -2.42 26.38
N THR A 198 12.85 -1.66 26.75
CA THR A 198 13.57 -1.71 28.03
C THR A 198 13.82 -0.28 28.48
#